data_AF-A0A0J8B1B2-F1
#
_entry.id   AF-A0A0J8B1B2-F1
#
_cell.length_a   1.000
_cell.length_b   1.000
_cell.length_c   1.000
_cell.angle_alpha   90.00
_cell.angle_beta   90.00
_cell.angle_gamma   90.00
#
_symmetry.space_group_name_H-M   'P 1'
#
loop_
_entity.id
_entity.type
_entity.pdbx_description
1 polymer ?
#
loop_
_entity_poly.entity_id
_entity_poly.type
_entity_poly.pdbx_seq_one_letter_code
_entity_poly.pdbx_strand_id
1 'polypeptide(L)'
;KQNKNRVMKDVTKYLKAIVSTISLLENETAYNHIPRSISTIELIVRGSKAKAICSSGLDHSCPAYGIAHEFSQDDVTFMIAYLLAEGIITESVEQLMSGGLKGTLHVNDRSLSVSIICKVLGLVEYG
;
A
#
# COMPACT_ATOMS: atom_id res chain seq x y z
N LYS A 1 -13.89 -0.42 -26.35
CA LYS A 1 -13.99 0.60 -25.27
C LYS A 1 -14.43 0.04 -23.90
N GLN A 2 -15.07 -1.14 -23.78
CA GLN A 2 -15.48 -1.71 -22.49
C GLN A 2 -14.34 -2.27 -21.60
N ASN A 3 -13.19 -2.63 -22.18
CA ASN A 3 -12.09 -3.27 -21.43
C ASN A 3 -11.35 -2.28 -20.50
N LYS A 4 -11.13 -1.03 -20.93
CA LYS A 4 -10.41 -0.02 -20.15
C LYS A 4 -11.12 0.34 -18.83
N ASN A 5 -12.45 0.40 -18.81
CA ASN A 5 -13.21 0.70 -17.59
C ASN A 5 -13.17 -0.43 -16.55
N ARG A 6 -12.93 -1.67 -16.98
CA ARG A 6 -12.80 -2.81 -16.08
C ARG A 6 -11.42 -2.81 -15.41
N VAL A 7 -10.36 -2.69 -16.22
CA VAL A 7 -8.98 -2.55 -15.73
C VAL A 7 -8.81 -1.31 -14.83
N MET A 8 -9.49 -0.18 -15.16
CA MET A 8 -9.56 1.02 -14.32
C MET A 8 -10.09 0.76 -12.91
N LYS A 9 -11.19 0.00 -12.81
CA LYS A 9 -11.82 -0.31 -11.52
C LYS A 9 -10.94 -1.23 -10.69
N ASP A 10 -10.22 -2.12 -11.34
CA ASP A 10 -9.40 -3.14 -10.67
C ASP A 10 -8.16 -2.48 -10.05
N VAL A 11 -7.37 -1.69 -10.78
CA VAL A 11 -6.16 -1.04 -10.23
C VAL A 11 -6.47 -0.02 -9.13
N THR A 12 -7.52 0.77 -9.31
CA THR A 12 -7.96 1.76 -8.30
C THR A 12 -8.32 1.11 -6.97
N LYS A 13 -8.91 -0.09 -7.01
CA LYS A 13 -9.28 -0.85 -5.82
C LYS A 13 -8.02 -1.20 -5.00
N TYR A 14 -6.95 -1.65 -5.65
CA TYR A 14 -5.70 -2.00 -4.96
C TYR A 14 -5.00 -0.76 -4.38
N LEU A 15 -4.93 0.35 -5.13
CA LEU A 15 -4.35 1.60 -4.63
C LEU A 15 -5.10 2.14 -3.41
N LYS A 16 -6.45 2.14 -3.46
CA LYS A 16 -7.28 2.52 -2.31
C LYS A 16 -7.03 1.62 -1.11
N ALA A 17 -6.88 0.32 -1.35
CA ALA A 17 -6.60 -0.65 -0.30
C ALA A 17 -5.25 -0.37 0.38
N ILE A 18 -4.19 -0.11 -0.40
CA ILE A 18 -2.87 0.26 0.12
C ILE A 18 -2.93 1.51 1.00
N VAL A 19 -3.55 2.59 0.50
CA VAL A 19 -3.71 3.84 1.26
C VAL A 19 -4.51 3.60 2.55
N SER A 20 -5.57 2.79 2.47
CA SER A 20 -6.40 2.45 3.64
C SER A 20 -5.61 1.65 4.67
N THR A 21 -4.74 0.73 4.25
CA THR A 21 -3.85 0.00 5.17
C THR A 21 -2.89 0.92 5.89
N ILE A 22 -2.21 1.81 5.17
CA ILE A 22 -1.26 2.75 5.78
C ILE A 22 -2.01 3.65 6.78
N SER A 23 -3.18 4.16 6.40
CA SER A 23 -4.04 4.96 7.29
C SER A 23 -4.49 4.16 8.51
N LEU A 24 -4.83 2.88 8.37
CA LEU A 24 -5.22 2.02 9.49
C LEU A 24 -4.08 1.87 10.49
N LEU A 25 -2.88 1.56 10.00
CA LEU A 25 -1.68 1.41 10.83
C LEU A 25 -1.23 2.71 11.51
N GLU A 26 -1.54 3.86 10.89
CA GLU A 26 -1.22 5.18 11.42
C GLU A 26 -2.20 5.62 12.52
N ASN A 27 -3.49 5.30 12.38
CA ASN A 27 -4.54 5.85 13.25
C ASN A 27 -4.98 4.88 14.36
N GLU A 28 -4.76 3.58 14.22
CA GLU A 28 -5.14 2.60 15.24
C GLU A 28 -3.95 2.22 16.13
N THR A 29 -4.03 2.61 17.40
CA THR A 29 -2.99 2.33 18.41
C THR A 29 -2.72 0.84 18.60
N ALA A 30 -3.71 0.00 18.32
CA ALA A 30 -3.57 -1.46 18.33
C ALA A 30 -2.46 -1.95 17.40
N TYR A 31 -2.15 -1.22 16.32
CA TYR A 31 -1.17 -1.59 15.31
C TYR A 31 0.14 -0.80 15.37
N ASN A 32 0.37 0.03 16.39
CA ASN A 32 1.60 0.82 16.52
C ASN A 32 2.89 -0.02 16.53
N HIS A 33 2.78 -1.28 16.92
CA HIS A 33 3.90 -2.22 16.94
C HIS A 33 4.26 -2.79 15.55
N ILE A 34 3.41 -2.56 14.55
CA ILE A 34 3.59 -3.05 13.18
C ILE A 34 4.36 -1.99 12.39
N PRO A 35 5.51 -2.33 11.80
CA PRO A 35 6.25 -1.39 10.98
C PRO A 35 5.42 -0.90 9.80
N ARG A 36 5.42 0.41 9.55
CA ARG A 36 4.79 1.01 8.36
C ARG A 36 5.80 1.12 7.21
N SER A 37 6.59 0.09 6.99
CA SER A 37 7.55 0.05 5.87
C SER A 37 6.89 -0.47 4.60
N ILE A 38 7.44 -0.13 3.43
CA ILE A 38 7.02 -0.66 2.12
C ILE A 38 6.86 -2.19 2.18
N SER A 39 7.88 -2.88 2.69
CA SER A 39 7.87 -4.35 2.83
C SER A 39 6.74 -4.88 3.72
N THR A 40 6.35 -4.14 4.76
CA THR A 40 5.26 -4.59 5.65
C THR A 40 3.91 -4.38 4.98
N ILE A 41 3.72 -3.26 4.29
CA ILE A 41 2.52 -3.01 3.50
C ILE A 41 2.36 -4.07 2.41
N GLU A 42 3.44 -4.42 1.70
CA GLU A 42 3.46 -5.51 0.72
C GLU A 42 2.99 -6.84 1.31
N LEU A 43 3.54 -7.21 2.47
CA LEU A 43 3.17 -8.44 3.17
C LEU A 43 1.68 -8.43 3.55
N ILE A 44 1.14 -7.30 4.02
CA ILE A 44 -0.28 -7.18 4.39
C ILE A 44 -1.18 -7.33 3.16
N VAL A 45 -0.94 -6.53 2.11
CA VAL A 45 -1.85 -6.51 0.95
C VAL A 45 -1.80 -7.79 0.12
N ARG A 46 -0.68 -8.54 0.18
CA ARG A 46 -0.56 -9.89 -0.41
C ARG A 46 -1.08 -11.00 0.51
N GLY A 47 -1.44 -10.69 1.75
CA GLY A 47 -2.03 -11.65 2.69
C GLY A 47 -1.02 -12.61 3.31
N SER A 48 0.20 -12.13 3.54
CA SER A 48 1.26 -12.91 4.17
C SER A 48 0.91 -13.29 5.60
N LYS A 49 1.10 -14.57 5.93
CA LYS A 49 0.90 -15.12 7.29
C LYS A 49 2.05 -14.80 8.25
N ALA A 50 2.72 -13.68 8.07
CA ALA A 50 3.79 -13.26 8.96
C ALA A 50 3.24 -13.14 10.39
N LYS A 51 3.92 -13.75 11.36
CA LYS A 51 3.43 -13.87 12.74
C LYS A 51 3.03 -12.52 13.35
N ALA A 52 3.77 -11.45 13.05
CA ALA A 52 3.47 -10.10 13.53
C ALA A 52 2.13 -9.53 13.01
N ILE A 53 1.70 -9.93 11.80
CA ILE A 53 0.46 -9.46 11.17
C ILE A 53 -0.74 -10.29 11.63
N CYS A 54 -0.58 -11.62 11.76
CA CYS A 54 -1.67 -12.49 12.24
C CYS A 54 -1.92 -12.33 13.75
N SER A 55 -0.86 -12.10 14.56
CA SER A 55 -1.02 -11.95 16.01
C SER A 55 -1.74 -10.65 16.40
N SER A 56 -1.82 -9.68 15.50
CA SER A 56 -2.53 -8.41 15.71
C SER A 56 -3.98 -8.45 15.22
N GLY A 57 -4.46 -9.56 14.64
CA GLY A 57 -5.82 -9.68 14.09
C GLY A 57 -6.04 -8.90 12.78
N LEU A 58 -4.96 -8.45 12.13
CA LEU A 58 -5.01 -7.63 10.92
C LEU A 58 -5.56 -8.39 9.71
N ASP A 59 -5.44 -9.71 9.73
CA ASP A 59 -6.01 -10.64 8.76
C ASP A 59 -7.54 -10.64 8.76
N HIS A 60 -8.17 -10.18 9.84
CA HIS A 60 -9.62 -10.07 9.96
C HIS A 60 -10.13 -8.62 9.96
N SER A 61 -9.31 -7.65 10.39
CA SER A 61 -9.72 -6.25 10.54
C SER A 61 -9.35 -5.36 9.35
N CYS A 62 -8.33 -5.71 8.56
CA CYS A 62 -7.89 -4.89 7.43
C CYS A 62 -8.56 -5.32 6.12
N PRO A 63 -9.41 -4.47 5.50
CA PRO A 63 -10.10 -4.80 4.25
C PRO A 63 -9.16 -5.05 3.07
N ALA A 64 -7.92 -4.57 3.17
CA ALA A 64 -6.89 -4.74 2.17
C ALA A 64 -6.08 -6.03 2.33
N TYR A 65 -6.25 -6.77 3.44
CA TYR A 65 -5.46 -7.97 3.69
C TYR A 65 -5.71 -9.03 2.61
N GLY A 66 -4.65 -9.48 1.93
CA GLY A 66 -4.75 -10.46 0.85
C GLY A 66 -5.47 -10.01 -0.41
N ILE A 67 -5.83 -8.72 -0.51
CA ILE A 67 -6.58 -8.21 -1.67
C ILE A 67 -5.77 -8.33 -2.97
N ALA A 68 -4.45 -8.22 -2.88
CA ALA A 68 -3.50 -8.28 -3.98
C ALA A 68 -2.68 -9.59 -3.99
N HIS A 69 -3.22 -10.69 -3.45
CA HIS A 69 -2.51 -11.99 -3.39
C HIS A 69 -2.14 -12.55 -4.78
N GLU A 70 -2.85 -12.14 -5.81
CA GLU A 70 -2.62 -12.52 -7.21
C GLU A 70 -1.45 -11.77 -7.87
N PHE A 71 -0.98 -10.67 -7.27
CA PHE A 71 0.11 -9.85 -7.79
C PHE A 71 1.48 -10.33 -7.28
N SER A 72 2.50 -10.12 -8.11
CA SER A 72 3.88 -10.33 -7.69
C SER A 72 4.26 -9.28 -6.62
N GLN A 73 5.37 -9.52 -5.93
CA GLN A 73 5.89 -8.52 -5.00
C GLN A 73 6.22 -7.22 -5.74
N ASP A 74 6.90 -7.33 -6.89
CA ASP A 74 7.33 -6.18 -7.70
C ASP A 74 6.14 -5.33 -8.18
N ASP A 75 5.02 -5.95 -8.54
CA ASP A 75 3.80 -5.23 -8.92
C ASP A 75 3.25 -4.38 -7.76
N VAL A 76 3.26 -4.94 -6.55
CA VAL A 76 2.81 -4.24 -5.35
C VAL A 76 3.79 -3.14 -4.96
N THR A 77 5.09 -3.42 -5.04
CA THR A 77 6.14 -2.40 -4.86
C THR A 77 5.95 -1.25 -5.82
N PHE A 78 5.66 -1.54 -7.10
CA PHE A 78 5.39 -0.53 -8.12
C PHE A 78 4.16 0.32 -7.77
N MET A 79 3.08 -0.31 -7.32
CA MET A 79 1.89 0.41 -6.85
C MET A 79 2.21 1.35 -5.67
N ILE A 80 3.03 0.93 -4.71
CA ILE A 80 3.45 1.77 -3.57
C ILE A 80 4.38 2.90 -4.04
N ALA A 81 5.36 2.60 -4.89
CA ALA A 81 6.27 3.59 -5.47
C ALA A 81 5.52 4.66 -6.28
N TYR A 82 4.46 4.26 -6.98
CA TYR A 82 3.59 5.18 -7.68
C TYR A 82 2.84 6.13 -6.73
N LEU A 83 2.31 5.61 -5.62
CA LEU A 83 1.66 6.45 -4.60
C LEU A 83 2.64 7.44 -3.96
N LEU A 84 3.92 7.05 -3.80
CA LEU A 84 5.00 7.95 -3.36
C LEU A 84 5.27 9.04 -4.40
N ALA A 85 5.37 8.68 -5.68
CA ALA A 85 5.65 9.61 -6.77
C ALA A 85 4.54 10.65 -6.96
N GLU A 86 3.28 10.27 -6.77
CA GLU A 86 2.14 11.19 -6.81
C GLU A 86 1.93 11.95 -5.50
N GLY A 87 2.77 11.73 -4.48
CA GLY A 87 2.70 12.43 -3.19
C GLY A 87 1.49 12.08 -2.34
N ILE A 88 0.77 10.99 -2.67
CA ILE A 88 -0.37 10.48 -1.89
C ILE A 88 0.12 9.94 -0.55
N ILE A 89 1.25 9.25 -0.58
CA ILE A 89 1.95 8.78 0.62
C ILE A 89 3.36 9.37 0.63
N THR A 90 3.95 9.50 1.80
CA THR A 90 5.34 9.90 1.98
C THR A 90 6.09 8.89 2.82
N GLU A 91 7.39 8.79 2.59
CA GLU A 91 8.29 8.02 3.43
C GLU A 91 9.13 8.99 4.27
N SER A 92 9.01 8.87 5.59
CA SER A 92 9.95 9.48 6.53
C SER A 92 11.04 8.47 6.86
N VAL A 93 12.29 8.92 6.88
CA VAL A 93 13.43 8.08 7.25
C VAL A 93 13.95 8.53 8.61
N GLU A 94 13.89 7.62 9.58
CA GLU A 94 14.42 7.83 10.92
C GLU A 94 15.72 7.04 11.10
N GLN A 95 16.74 7.69 11.66
CA GLN A 95 17.97 6.99 12.04
C GLN A 95 17.79 6.36 13.42
N LEU A 96 17.96 5.04 13.49
CA LEU A 96 17.88 4.28 14.73
C LEU A 96 19.17 4.48 15.54
N MET A 97 19.07 4.45 16.87
CA MET A 97 20.24 4.50 17.76
C MET A 97 21.23 3.34 17.51
N SER A 98 20.79 2.27 16.86
CA SER A 98 21.63 1.16 16.40
C SER A 98 22.45 1.45 15.13
N GLY A 99 22.29 2.63 14.53
CA GLY A 99 22.94 3.01 13.26
C GLY A 99 22.19 2.58 11.99
N GLY A 100 21.04 1.89 12.11
CA GLY A 100 20.18 1.54 10.98
C GLY A 100 19.23 2.67 10.56
N LEU A 101 18.73 2.61 9.32
CA LEU A 101 17.66 3.51 8.84
C LEU A 101 16.31 2.79 8.90
N LYS A 102 15.26 3.50 9.34
CA LYS A 102 13.89 3.00 9.37
C LYS A 102 13.00 3.91 8.51
N GLY A 103 12.53 3.36 7.39
CA GLY A 103 11.49 3.97 6.57
C GLY A 103 10.10 3.77 7.19
N THR A 104 9.36 4.86 7.36
CA THR A 104 7.98 4.86 7.87
C THR A 104 7.10 5.64 6.89
N LEU A 105 6.09 4.96 6.34
CA LEU A 105 5.11 5.50 5.42
C LEU A 105 3.99 6.25 6.15
N HIS A 106 3.55 7.37 5.57
CA HIS A 106 2.45 8.21 6.04
C HIS A 106 1.53 8.57 4.88
N VAL A 107 0.24 8.79 5.17
CA VAL A 107 -0.71 9.25 4.14
C VAL A 107 -0.77 10.78 4.14
N ASN A 108 -0.39 11.40 3.03
CA ASN A 108 -0.46 12.84 2.82
C ASN A 108 -1.81 13.28 2.24
N ASP A 109 -2.29 12.56 1.22
CA ASP A 109 -3.56 12.84 0.55
C ASP A 109 -4.41 11.58 0.52
N ARG A 110 -5.64 11.66 1.04
CA ARG A 110 -6.60 10.54 1.03
C ARG A 110 -7.43 10.48 -0.25
N SER A 111 -7.27 11.48 -1.13
CA SER A 111 -8.00 11.60 -2.39
C SER A 111 -7.23 10.97 -3.54
N LEU A 112 -7.59 9.73 -3.89
CA LEU A 112 -7.17 9.14 -5.16
C LEU A 112 -7.98 9.78 -6.29
N SER A 113 -7.45 10.86 -6.85
CA SER A 113 -8.11 11.58 -7.95
C SER A 113 -8.17 10.75 -9.24
N VAL A 114 -9.16 11.03 -10.09
CA VAL A 114 -9.32 10.37 -11.39
C VAL A 114 -8.09 10.58 -12.29
N SER A 115 -7.38 11.69 -12.14
CA SER A 115 -6.14 11.99 -12.87
C SER A 115 -5.05 10.98 -12.55
N ILE A 116 -4.90 10.61 -11.28
CA ILE A 116 -3.94 9.64 -10.79
C ILE A 116 -4.26 8.24 -11.34
N ILE A 117 -5.54 7.88 -11.39
CA ILE A 117 -5.98 6.59 -11.95
C ILE A 117 -5.65 6.51 -13.45
N CYS A 118 -5.88 7.58 -14.21
CA CYS A 118 -5.59 7.63 -15.65
C CYS A 118 -4.09 7.50 -15.96
N LYS A 119 -3.21 8.09 -15.14
CA LYS A 119 -1.75 8.00 -15.32
C LYS A 119 -1.21 6.57 -15.10
N VAL A 120 -1.70 5.84 -14.09
CA VAL A 120 -1.26 4.45 -13.85
C VAL A 120 -1.53 3.56 -15.04
N LEU A 121 -2.68 3.73 -15.68
CA LEU A 121 -3.05 2.92 -16.83
C LEU A 121 -2.29 3.30 -18.09
N GLY A 122 -1.94 4.58 -18.22
CA GLY A 122 -1.00 5.04 -19.22
C GLY A 122 0.39 4.42 -19.06
N LEU A 123 0.81 4.09 -17.84
CA LEU A 123 2.07 3.37 -17.59
C LEU A 123 1.94 1.85 -17.88
N VAL A 124 0.82 1.24 -17.49
CA VAL A 124 0.55 -0.21 -17.75
C VAL A 124 0.37 -0.51 -19.25
N GLU A 125 -0.08 0.46 -20.06
CA GLU A 125 -0.20 0.28 -21.52
C GLU A 125 1.14 0.36 -22.28
N TYR A 126 2.24 0.77 -21.63
CA TYR A 126 3.56 0.96 -22.28
C TYR A 126 4.71 0.21 -21.60
N GLY A 127 4.42 -0.58 -20.56
CA GLY A 127 5.38 -1.45 -19.86
C GLY A 127 5.42 -2.87 -20.41
#